data_AF-A0AAD7C6X3-F1
#
_entry.id   AF-A0AAD7C6X3-F1
#
_cell.length_a   1.000
_cell.length_b   1.000
_cell.length_c   1.000
_cell.angle_alpha   90.00
_cell.angle_beta   90.00
_cell.angle_gamma   90.00
#
_symmetry.space_group_name_H-M   'P 1'
#
loop_
_entity.id
_entity.type
_entity.pdbx_description
1 polymer ?
#
loop_
_entity_poly.entity_id
_entity_poly.type
_entity_poly.pdbx_seq_one_letter_code
_entity_poly.pdbx_strand_id
1 'polypeptide(L)'
;MPPPAGSSSSRSSRRRSRSRSSSRSRSRHRSSSPGRDSSPITERVIDYKAAFLALQVRNEADAQKKRKRGPAQTSGSTQAMGRGFRMLAVLFGEISMVISAAETYLLDPFPPVTYDEFSEDLTPEQEAFLVEKRGRVTVYPQERNLGAYLQMKRLVPNLERKLTTSEPAEVIEFYRALQKGANDSRSDDFGKITGNLGDWINADRDRPDIAVFDHTPPILNDKGELMRQYGPWLVSERLNRGVENDVCGGLLSTVEHDWSLPEHVVFRIWTRRKLRSGDLDLNESFYCRIFYLGFQGDKNNIDVGFLKSRYLVRGYKSVFTGPTSAKFESENTPASKKPKTTTKSVRKP
;
A
#
# COMPACT_ATOMS: atom_id res chain seq x y z
N MET A 1 -23.98 41.34 51.80
CA MET A 1 -24.84 42.41 51.23
C MET A 1 -25.35 41.96 49.86
N PRO A 2 -26.65 42.11 49.58
CA PRO A 2 -27.38 41.50 48.45
C PRO A 2 -27.56 42.53 47.27
N PRO A 3 -28.51 42.39 46.31
CA PRO A 3 -28.30 42.11 44.86
C PRO A 3 -28.99 43.23 43.99
N PRO A 4 -29.61 43.10 42.77
CA PRO A 4 -29.91 41.93 41.89
C PRO A 4 -30.00 42.13 40.33
N ALA A 5 -30.35 41.03 39.65
CA ALA A 5 -31.23 40.86 38.44
C ALA A 5 -30.82 41.50 37.08
N GLY A 6 -31.17 40.96 35.90
CA GLY A 6 -32.11 39.91 35.55
C GLY A 6 -32.16 39.65 34.02
N SER A 7 -33.00 38.67 33.69
CA SER A 7 -33.33 38.03 32.40
C SER A 7 -34.07 38.87 31.35
N SER A 8 -33.94 38.52 30.07
CA SER A 8 -35.01 38.47 29.03
C SER A 8 -34.39 37.89 27.73
N SER A 9 -34.87 36.83 27.06
CA SER A 9 -36.17 36.42 26.51
C SER A 9 -36.58 37.15 25.21
N SER A 10 -36.52 36.44 24.09
CA SER A 10 -37.32 36.69 22.87
C SER A 10 -37.37 35.40 22.05
N ARG A 11 -38.54 34.75 21.91
CA ARG A 11 -39.52 34.91 20.80
C ARG A 11 -38.88 34.58 19.44
N SER A 12 -39.44 33.81 18.51
CA SER A 12 -40.82 33.40 18.23
C SER A 12 -40.73 32.25 17.19
N SER A 13 -41.52 31.19 17.25
CA SER A 13 -42.88 31.03 16.66
C SER A 13 -42.94 30.92 15.13
N ARG A 14 -43.72 29.90 14.69
CA ARG A 14 -44.44 29.76 13.40
C ARG A 14 -43.55 29.39 12.18
N ARG A 15 -43.96 28.58 11.21
CA ARG A 15 -45.26 28.02 10.77
C ARG A 15 -44.89 26.91 9.75
N ARG A 16 -45.47 25.70 9.78
CA ARG A 16 -46.49 25.20 8.81
C ARG A 16 -46.39 25.91 7.44
N SER A 17 -46.29 25.26 6.28
CA SER A 17 -46.97 24.04 5.80
C SER A 17 -46.81 23.98 4.28
N ARG A 18 -46.90 22.78 3.68
CA ARG A 18 -47.61 22.43 2.42
C ARG A 18 -47.21 23.23 1.15
N SER A 19 -47.12 22.73 -0.07
CA SER A 19 -47.57 21.52 -0.77
C SER A 19 -47.41 21.83 -2.27
N ARG A 20 -47.61 20.81 -3.13
CA ARG A 20 -47.87 20.86 -4.59
C ARG A 20 -46.62 20.86 -5.46
N SER A 21 -46.29 19.82 -6.23
CA SER A 21 -47.03 19.00 -7.20
C SER A 21 -47.28 19.68 -8.55
N SER A 22 -46.89 18.95 -9.61
CA SER A 22 -47.36 19.02 -11.01
C SER A 22 -46.86 20.24 -11.80
N SER A 23 -46.61 20.21 -13.11
CA SER A 23 -46.54 19.18 -14.15
C SER A 23 -46.29 19.91 -15.47
N ARG A 24 -45.67 19.24 -16.45
CA ARG A 24 -45.82 19.44 -17.91
C ARG A 24 -45.48 20.84 -18.49
N SER A 25 -44.64 20.86 -19.53
CA SER A 25 -45.13 20.92 -20.92
C SER A 25 -44.01 20.91 -21.96
N ARG A 26 -44.30 20.27 -23.08
CA ARG A 26 -43.50 20.17 -24.31
C ARG A 26 -43.58 21.48 -25.11
N SER A 27 -42.54 21.79 -25.86
CA SER A 27 -42.64 22.55 -27.12
C SER A 27 -41.51 22.16 -28.07
N ARG A 28 -41.86 22.03 -29.36
CA ARG A 28 -41.05 21.63 -30.51
C ARG A 28 -40.70 22.89 -31.33
N HIS A 29 -39.55 22.88 -32.01
CA HIS A 29 -39.23 23.39 -33.36
C HIS A 29 -37.73 23.70 -33.43
N ARG A 30 -36.99 23.66 -34.54
CA ARG A 30 -36.96 22.90 -35.80
C ARG A 30 -35.62 23.34 -36.43
N SER A 31 -34.83 22.39 -36.93
CA SER A 31 -33.82 22.52 -38.02
C SER A 31 -32.81 23.70 -38.04
N SER A 32 -31.53 23.38 -37.86
CA SER A 32 -30.44 23.75 -38.78
C SER A 32 -29.16 22.94 -38.47
N SER A 33 -28.68 22.19 -39.46
CA SER A 33 -27.29 21.76 -39.64
C SER A 33 -26.78 22.53 -40.87
N PRO A 34 -25.48 22.83 -41.07
CA PRO A 34 -24.36 21.92 -40.81
C PRO A 34 -23.09 22.57 -40.22
N GLY A 35 -22.19 21.73 -39.70
CA GLY A 35 -20.86 22.13 -39.22
C GLY A 35 -20.19 20.97 -38.49
N ARG A 36 -19.79 19.94 -39.25
CA ARG A 36 -18.90 18.88 -38.76
C ARG A 36 -17.49 19.48 -38.66
N ASP A 37 -17.05 19.72 -37.43
CA ASP A 37 -15.65 19.61 -37.04
C ASP A 37 -15.58 18.67 -35.84
N SER A 38 -15.74 17.37 -36.11
CA SER A 38 -15.36 16.34 -35.15
C SER A 38 -13.87 16.08 -35.31
N SER A 39 -13.11 16.49 -34.30
CA SER A 39 -11.70 16.13 -34.14
C SER A 39 -11.44 14.65 -34.45
N PRO A 40 -10.29 14.29 -35.09
CA PRO A 40 -9.92 12.90 -35.42
C PRO A 40 -9.91 11.91 -34.24
N ILE A 41 -10.03 12.42 -33.02
CA ILE A 41 -10.00 11.66 -31.78
C ILE A 41 -11.39 11.09 -31.43
N THR A 42 -12.49 11.80 -31.73
CA THR A 42 -13.85 11.33 -31.37
C THR A 42 -14.37 10.24 -32.29
N GLU A 43 -13.96 10.23 -33.57
CA GLU A 43 -14.27 9.14 -34.51
C GLU A 43 -13.57 7.83 -34.09
N ARG A 44 -12.31 7.91 -33.63
CA ARG A 44 -11.55 6.75 -33.12
C ARG A 44 -12.19 6.12 -31.87
N VAL A 45 -12.77 6.92 -30.96
CA VAL A 45 -13.38 6.41 -29.71
C VAL A 45 -14.72 5.69 -29.95
N ILE A 46 -15.46 6.08 -30.98
CA ILE A 46 -16.73 5.43 -31.36
C ILE A 46 -16.44 4.05 -31.98
N ASP A 47 -15.37 3.95 -32.77
CA ASP A 47 -14.92 2.68 -33.35
C ASP A 47 -14.48 1.66 -32.29
N TYR A 48 -13.82 2.11 -31.20
CA TYR A 48 -13.44 1.22 -30.09
C TYR A 48 -14.64 0.60 -29.36
N LYS A 49 -15.76 1.32 -29.23
CA LYS A 49 -16.96 0.80 -28.56
C LYS A 49 -17.71 -0.23 -29.41
N ALA A 50 -17.79 0.00 -30.73
CA ALA A 50 -18.38 -0.96 -31.66
C ALA A 50 -17.53 -2.24 -31.79
N ALA A 51 -16.20 -2.09 -31.85
CA ALA A 51 -15.25 -3.20 -31.80
C ALA A 51 -15.35 -3.98 -30.48
N PHE A 52 -15.55 -3.31 -29.35
CA PHE A 52 -15.71 -3.92 -28.02
C PHE A 52 -16.98 -4.80 -27.91
N LEU A 53 -18.11 -4.36 -28.45
CA LEU A 53 -19.36 -5.13 -28.44
C LEU A 53 -19.29 -6.34 -29.40
N ALA A 54 -18.68 -6.18 -30.57
CA ALA A 54 -18.43 -7.30 -31.49
C ALA A 54 -17.46 -8.34 -30.88
N LEU A 55 -16.50 -7.89 -30.05
CA LEU A 55 -15.58 -8.75 -29.30
C LEU A 55 -16.29 -9.55 -28.20
N GLN A 56 -17.28 -8.96 -27.51
CA GLN A 56 -18.07 -9.66 -26.49
C GLN A 56 -18.88 -10.82 -27.06
N VAL A 57 -19.55 -10.63 -28.20
CA VAL A 57 -20.34 -11.69 -28.88
C VAL A 57 -19.44 -12.84 -29.35
N ARG A 58 -18.20 -12.53 -29.75
CA ARG A 58 -17.21 -13.54 -30.18
C ARG A 58 -16.58 -14.29 -29.00
N ASN A 59 -16.37 -13.61 -27.86
CA ASN A 59 -15.85 -14.22 -26.63
C ASN A 59 -16.77 -15.30 -26.05
N GLU A 60 -18.09 -15.13 -26.17
CA GLU A 60 -19.07 -16.15 -25.74
C GLU A 60 -19.03 -17.41 -26.63
N ALA A 61 -18.77 -17.24 -27.93
CA ALA A 61 -18.63 -18.35 -28.87
C ALA A 61 -17.32 -19.14 -28.66
N ASP A 62 -16.24 -18.47 -28.27
CA ASP A 62 -14.92 -19.10 -28.07
C ASP A 62 -14.76 -19.73 -26.67
N ALA A 63 -15.53 -19.27 -25.67
CA ALA A 63 -15.61 -19.89 -24.35
C ALA A 63 -16.12 -21.35 -24.42
N GLN A 64 -16.94 -21.68 -25.42
CA GLN A 64 -17.41 -23.06 -25.64
C GLN A 64 -16.35 -23.96 -26.29
N LYS A 65 -15.34 -23.41 -26.98
CA LYS A 65 -14.29 -24.17 -27.68
C LYS A 65 -13.08 -24.53 -26.80
N LYS A 66 -12.80 -23.78 -25.73
CA LYS A 66 -11.61 -23.98 -24.87
C LYS A 66 -11.66 -25.16 -23.88
N ARG A 67 -12.74 -25.97 -23.88
CA ARG A 67 -12.84 -27.21 -23.07
C ARG A 67 -12.00 -28.40 -23.57
N LYS A 68 -11.19 -28.24 -24.62
CA LYS A 68 -10.37 -29.32 -25.20
C LYS A 68 -8.96 -28.82 -25.55
N ARG A 69 -7.96 -28.99 -24.67
CA ARG A 69 -6.53 -29.10 -25.05
C ARG A 69 -5.66 -29.55 -23.87
N GLY A 70 -4.75 -30.49 -24.16
CA GLY A 70 -3.95 -31.29 -23.22
C GLY A 70 -2.66 -30.64 -22.67
N PRO A 71 -1.67 -31.43 -22.22
CA PRO A 71 -0.74 -31.07 -21.14
C PRO A 71 0.42 -30.19 -21.60
N ALA A 72 0.67 -29.10 -20.87
CA ALA A 72 1.75 -28.15 -21.13
C ALA A 72 2.98 -28.43 -20.24
N GLN A 73 4.16 -28.14 -20.78
CA GLN A 73 5.45 -28.07 -20.09
C GLN A 73 5.35 -27.36 -18.73
N THR A 74 6.11 -27.85 -17.76
CA THR A 74 6.27 -27.34 -16.39
C THR A 74 6.95 -25.96 -16.34
N SER A 75 6.35 -24.95 -16.97
CA SER A 75 6.57 -23.55 -16.55
C SER A 75 5.78 -23.36 -15.26
N GLY A 76 6.42 -22.92 -14.18
CA GLY A 76 5.72 -22.58 -12.94
C GLY A 76 4.51 -21.68 -13.22
N SER A 77 3.44 -21.83 -12.43
CA SER A 77 2.21 -21.04 -12.57
C SER A 77 2.53 -19.55 -12.77
N THR A 78 1.79 -18.85 -13.64
CA THR A 78 1.92 -17.40 -13.82
C THR A 78 1.88 -16.64 -12.50
N GLN A 79 1.12 -17.13 -11.51
CA GLN A 79 1.13 -16.59 -10.15
C GLN A 79 2.50 -16.73 -9.47
N ALA A 80 3.19 -17.87 -9.62
CA ALA A 80 4.51 -18.07 -9.06
C ALA A 80 5.52 -17.07 -9.64
N MET A 81 5.44 -16.77 -10.94
CA MET A 81 6.32 -15.79 -11.60
C MET A 81 6.09 -14.36 -11.08
N GLY A 82 4.86 -14.03 -10.68
CA GLY A 82 4.51 -12.71 -10.13
C GLY A 82 5.11 -12.42 -8.75
N ARG A 83 5.49 -13.44 -7.97
CA ARG A 83 5.92 -13.29 -6.57
C ARG A 83 7.14 -12.38 -6.40
N GLY A 84 8.08 -12.39 -7.36
CA GLY A 84 9.30 -11.55 -7.31
C GLY A 84 9.07 -10.07 -7.63
N PHE A 85 7.89 -9.70 -8.16
CA PHE A 85 7.64 -8.34 -8.68
C PHE A 85 7.73 -7.26 -7.59
N ARG A 86 7.14 -7.52 -6.41
CA ARG A 86 7.14 -6.54 -5.31
C ARG A 86 8.53 -6.24 -4.78
N MET A 87 9.40 -7.26 -4.77
CA MET A 87 10.76 -7.13 -4.26
C MET A 87 11.70 -6.41 -5.23
N LEU A 88 11.56 -6.68 -6.53
CA LEU A 88 12.58 -6.33 -7.52
C LEU A 88 12.18 -5.20 -8.47
N ALA A 89 10.88 -4.92 -8.59
CA ALA A 89 10.36 -3.96 -9.56
C ALA A 89 9.63 -2.80 -8.86
N VAL A 90 8.48 -3.05 -8.23
CA VAL A 90 7.68 -1.99 -7.58
C VAL A 90 6.88 -2.50 -6.37
N LEU A 91 7.00 -1.81 -5.23
CA LEU A 91 6.29 -2.15 -3.98
C LEU A 91 4.76 -1.96 -4.05
N PHE A 92 4.28 -0.89 -4.70
CA PHE A 92 2.86 -0.50 -4.65
C PHE A 92 2.19 -0.31 -6.02
N GLY A 93 2.92 -0.42 -7.13
CA GLY A 93 2.37 -0.23 -8.48
C GLY A 93 1.62 -1.46 -9.00
N GLU A 94 0.60 -1.25 -9.81
CA GLU A 94 -0.04 -2.31 -10.58
C GLU A 94 0.83 -2.70 -11.78
N ILE A 95 0.96 -3.99 -12.04
CA ILE A 95 1.82 -4.51 -13.12
C ILE A 95 1.42 -3.94 -14.48
N SER A 96 0.12 -3.87 -14.76
CA SER A 96 -0.40 -3.32 -16.02
C SER A 96 -0.03 -1.85 -16.19
N MET A 97 -0.07 -1.06 -15.12
CA MET A 97 0.30 0.36 -15.14
C MET A 97 1.80 0.54 -15.37
N VAL A 98 2.63 -0.28 -14.72
CA VAL A 98 4.09 -0.22 -14.89
C VAL A 98 4.47 -0.55 -16.33
N ILE A 99 3.88 -1.59 -16.91
CA ILE A 99 4.14 -1.97 -18.30
C ILE A 99 3.64 -0.89 -19.26
N SER A 100 2.39 -0.43 -19.10
CA SER A 100 1.82 0.61 -19.94
C SER A 100 2.61 1.92 -19.89
N ALA A 101 3.08 2.33 -18.71
CA ALA A 101 3.91 3.52 -18.56
C ALA A 101 5.31 3.33 -19.19
N ALA A 102 5.90 2.13 -19.08
CA ALA A 102 7.18 1.84 -19.71
C ALA A 102 7.06 1.79 -21.24
N GLU A 103 6.01 1.17 -21.79
CA GLU A 103 5.75 1.14 -23.23
C GLU A 103 5.51 2.55 -23.78
N THR A 104 4.73 3.37 -23.06
CA THR A 104 4.52 4.78 -23.43
C THR A 104 5.85 5.54 -23.49
N TYR A 105 6.71 5.38 -22.47
CA TYR A 105 8.01 6.01 -22.42
C TYR A 105 8.99 5.51 -23.50
N LEU A 106 8.90 4.22 -23.89
CA LEU A 106 9.71 3.68 -24.99
C LEU A 106 9.28 4.25 -26.35
N LEU A 107 8.02 4.63 -26.51
CA LEU A 107 7.50 5.25 -27.73
C LEU A 107 7.82 6.75 -27.78
N ASP A 108 7.69 7.43 -26.65
CA ASP A 108 7.97 8.85 -26.51
C ASP A 108 8.64 9.15 -25.15
N PRO A 109 9.98 9.20 -25.11
CA PRO A 109 10.73 9.42 -23.87
C PRO A 109 10.61 10.85 -23.32
N PHE A 110 10.12 11.79 -24.13
CA PHE A 110 10.06 13.21 -23.78
C PHE A 110 8.75 13.82 -24.30
N PRO A 111 7.59 13.38 -23.77
CA PRO A 111 6.33 13.95 -24.21
C PRO A 111 6.35 15.45 -23.92
N PRO A 112 5.94 16.29 -24.88
CA PRO A 112 5.97 17.74 -24.71
C PRO A 112 5.14 18.10 -23.48
N VAL A 113 5.71 18.93 -22.61
CA VAL A 113 4.97 19.50 -21.48
C VAL A 113 3.85 20.34 -22.09
N THR A 114 2.60 19.92 -21.92
CA THR A 114 1.45 20.68 -22.40
C THR A 114 1.37 22.00 -21.62
N TYR A 115 1.41 23.11 -22.36
CA TYR A 115 1.49 24.49 -21.84
C TYR A 115 0.19 25.01 -21.19
N ASP A 116 -0.82 24.17 -20.97
CA ASP A 116 -2.16 24.60 -20.52
C ASP A 116 -2.25 25.05 -19.04
N GLU A 117 -1.14 25.08 -18.30
CA GLU A 117 -1.10 25.50 -16.88
C GLU A 117 -0.13 26.65 -16.57
N PHE A 118 0.36 27.38 -17.58
CA PHE A 118 1.11 28.60 -17.31
C PHE A 118 0.15 29.71 -16.91
N SER A 119 0.23 30.18 -15.66
CA SER A 119 -0.35 31.47 -15.28
C SER A 119 0.36 32.57 -16.08
N GLU A 120 -0.40 33.52 -16.64
CA GLU A 120 0.10 34.58 -17.54
C GLU A 120 1.18 35.50 -16.92
N ASP A 121 1.47 35.39 -15.63
CA ASP A 121 2.35 36.30 -14.88
C ASP A 121 3.76 35.75 -14.56
N LEU A 122 4.20 34.64 -15.16
CA LEU A 122 5.54 34.09 -14.92
C LEU A 122 6.60 34.80 -15.75
N THR A 123 7.75 35.12 -15.14
CA THR A 123 8.92 35.59 -15.89
C THR A 123 9.53 34.46 -16.72
N PRO A 124 10.21 34.75 -17.85
CA PRO A 124 10.86 33.72 -18.67
C PRO A 124 11.86 32.84 -17.91
N GLU A 125 12.51 33.40 -16.89
CA GLU A 125 13.45 32.67 -16.03
C GLU A 125 12.74 31.69 -15.07
N GLN A 126 11.60 32.11 -14.49
CA GLN A 126 10.77 31.24 -13.66
C GLN A 126 10.10 30.15 -14.50
N GLU A 127 9.70 30.47 -15.73
CA GLU A 127 9.15 29.52 -16.69
C GLU A 127 10.20 28.43 -17.02
N ALA A 128 11.42 28.83 -17.36
CA ALA A 128 12.51 27.90 -17.65
C ALA A 128 12.87 27.00 -16.44
N PHE A 129 12.93 27.58 -15.23
CA PHE A 129 13.18 26.82 -14.00
C PHE A 129 12.06 25.81 -13.70
N LEU A 130 10.80 26.20 -13.89
CA LEU A 130 9.65 25.31 -13.71
C LEU A 130 9.63 24.20 -14.76
N VAL A 131 9.94 24.50 -16.03
CA VAL A 131 10.07 23.50 -17.09
C VAL A 131 11.18 22.50 -16.77
N GLU A 132 12.35 22.95 -16.33
CA GLU A 132 13.44 22.06 -15.94
C GLU A 132 13.07 21.19 -14.72
N LYS A 133 12.55 21.82 -13.67
CA LYS A 133 12.14 21.12 -12.44
C LYS A 133 11.01 20.13 -12.72
N ARG A 134 10.03 20.49 -13.56
CA ARG A 134 8.90 19.64 -13.94
C ARG A 134 9.34 18.52 -14.87
N GLY A 135 10.26 18.79 -15.80
CA GLY A 135 10.91 17.78 -16.63
C GLY A 135 11.61 16.72 -15.78
N ARG A 136 12.34 17.14 -14.74
CA ARG A 136 12.91 16.19 -13.77
C ARG A 136 11.81 15.41 -13.03
N VAL A 137 10.77 16.07 -12.55
CA VAL A 137 9.64 15.45 -11.83
C VAL A 137 8.87 14.43 -12.69
N THR A 138 8.76 14.63 -14.00
CA THR A 138 8.07 13.69 -14.91
C THR A 138 8.97 12.55 -15.39
N VAL A 139 10.26 12.82 -15.60
CA VAL A 139 11.25 11.83 -16.06
C VAL A 139 11.51 10.77 -14.99
N TYR A 140 11.61 11.13 -13.70
CA TYR A 140 11.93 10.17 -12.64
C TYR A 140 10.91 9.01 -12.51
N PRO A 141 9.58 9.23 -12.49
CA PRO A 141 8.61 8.14 -12.49
C PRO A 141 8.70 7.25 -13.73
N GLN A 142 8.97 7.82 -14.90
CA GLN A 142 9.02 7.10 -16.17
C GLN A 142 10.25 6.19 -16.25
N GLU A 143 11.44 6.71 -15.91
CA GLU A 143 12.67 5.93 -15.81
C GLU A 143 12.55 4.81 -14.79
N ARG A 144 11.91 5.07 -13.64
CA ARG A 144 11.63 4.05 -12.63
C ARG A 144 10.71 2.95 -13.18
N ASN A 145 9.65 3.31 -13.90
CA ASN A 145 8.73 2.35 -14.50
C ASN A 145 9.42 1.52 -15.60
N LEU A 146 10.28 2.15 -16.42
CA LEU A 146 11.10 1.43 -17.39
C LEU A 146 12.06 0.46 -16.69
N GLY A 147 12.75 0.89 -15.64
CA GLY A 147 13.62 0.03 -14.84
C GLY A 147 12.87 -1.17 -14.27
N ALA A 148 11.68 -0.95 -13.72
CA ALA A 148 10.80 -2.00 -13.22
C ALA A 148 10.36 -2.98 -14.33
N TYR A 149 9.99 -2.47 -15.50
CA TYR A 149 9.65 -3.28 -16.67
C TYR A 149 10.82 -4.15 -17.14
N LEU A 150 12.04 -3.60 -17.17
CA LEU A 150 13.24 -4.37 -17.52
C LEU A 150 13.53 -5.49 -16.51
N GLN A 151 13.29 -5.27 -15.21
CA GLN A 151 13.38 -6.35 -14.22
C GLN A 151 12.27 -7.39 -14.42
N MET A 152 11.05 -6.97 -14.76
CA MET A 152 9.97 -7.90 -15.08
C MET A 152 10.30 -8.80 -16.27
N LYS A 153 10.91 -8.26 -17.34
CA LYS A 153 11.36 -9.05 -18.49
C LYS A 153 12.34 -10.15 -18.09
N ARG A 154 13.18 -9.90 -17.08
CA ARG A 154 14.12 -10.91 -16.53
C ARG A 154 13.42 -11.95 -15.67
N LEU A 155 12.39 -11.55 -14.93
CA LEU A 155 11.67 -12.42 -13.98
C LEU A 155 10.61 -13.30 -14.63
N VAL A 156 9.98 -12.82 -15.70
CA VAL A 156 8.86 -13.47 -16.36
C VAL A 156 9.29 -13.93 -17.74
N PRO A 157 9.64 -15.22 -17.91
CA PRO A 157 10.03 -15.76 -19.21
C PRO A 157 8.95 -15.53 -20.26
N ASN A 158 9.36 -15.17 -21.47
CA ASN A 158 8.47 -14.90 -22.60
C ASN A 158 7.46 -13.77 -22.38
N LEU A 159 7.70 -12.85 -21.44
CA LEU A 159 6.82 -11.70 -21.18
C LEU A 159 6.50 -10.95 -22.48
N GLU A 160 7.52 -10.48 -23.20
CA GLU A 160 7.34 -9.72 -24.45
C GLU A 160 6.54 -10.49 -25.49
N ARG A 161 6.90 -11.77 -25.71
CA ARG A 161 6.14 -12.63 -26.63
C ARG A 161 4.68 -12.70 -26.23
N LYS A 162 4.38 -12.84 -24.92
CA LYS A 162 3.00 -12.90 -24.43
C LYS A 162 2.26 -11.57 -24.68
N LEU A 163 2.92 -10.43 -24.51
CA LEU A 163 2.36 -9.11 -24.78
C LEU A 163 2.08 -8.87 -26.26
N THR A 164 2.99 -9.26 -27.15
CA THR A 164 2.87 -8.97 -28.59
C THR A 164 1.95 -9.95 -29.33
N THR A 165 1.86 -11.21 -28.89
CA THR A 165 1.19 -12.28 -29.66
C THR A 165 -0.17 -12.71 -29.12
N SER A 166 -0.53 -12.32 -27.89
CA SER A 166 -1.76 -12.77 -27.26
C SER A 166 -2.90 -11.77 -27.46
N GLU A 167 -4.12 -12.30 -27.52
CA GLU A 167 -5.33 -11.48 -27.54
C GLU A 167 -5.45 -10.62 -26.26
N PRO A 168 -6.08 -9.43 -26.31
CA PRO A 168 -6.17 -8.52 -25.16
C PRO A 168 -6.76 -9.17 -23.90
N ALA A 169 -7.77 -10.04 -24.05
CA ALA A 169 -8.37 -10.76 -22.93
C ALA A 169 -7.37 -11.71 -22.24
N GLU A 170 -6.48 -12.34 -23.00
CA GLU A 170 -5.45 -13.23 -22.45
C GLU A 170 -4.33 -12.45 -21.76
N VAL A 171 -3.98 -11.26 -22.26
CA VAL A 171 -3.01 -10.37 -21.61
C VAL A 171 -3.55 -9.85 -20.28
N ILE A 172 -4.84 -9.48 -20.23
CA ILE A 172 -5.50 -9.05 -18.99
C ILE A 172 -5.46 -10.18 -17.95
N GLU A 173 -5.78 -11.40 -18.34
CA GLU A 173 -5.78 -12.54 -17.42
C GLU A 173 -4.36 -12.90 -16.96
N PHE A 174 -3.37 -12.76 -17.86
CA PHE A 174 -1.96 -12.90 -17.54
C PHE A 174 -1.50 -11.86 -16.50
N TYR A 175 -1.87 -10.59 -16.66
CA TYR A 175 -1.60 -9.55 -15.67
C TYR A 175 -2.26 -9.83 -14.33
N ARG A 176 -3.52 -10.25 -14.30
CA ARG A 176 -4.21 -10.62 -13.05
C ARG A 176 -3.49 -11.75 -12.32
N ALA A 177 -3.03 -12.76 -13.06
CA ALA A 177 -2.30 -13.87 -12.46
C ALA A 177 -0.95 -13.43 -11.87
N LEU A 178 -0.18 -12.60 -12.59
CA LEU A 178 1.07 -12.02 -12.06
C LEU A 178 0.81 -11.13 -10.84
N GLN A 179 -0.22 -10.27 -10.92
CA GLN A 179 -0.59 -9.33 -9.87
C GLN A 179 -1.02 -10.06 -8.59
N LYS A 180 -1.79 -11.14 -8.74
CA LYS A 180 -2.15 -12.03 -7.63
C LYS A 180 -0.89 -12.62 -6.98
N GLY A 181 0.02 -13.18 -7.78
CA GLY A 181 1.31 -13.67 -7.27
C GLY A 181 2.11 -12.65 -6.49
N ALA A 182 2.20 -11.42 -7.02
CA ALA A 182 2.88 -10.30 -6.38
C ALA A 182 2.23 -9.94 -5.03
N ASN A 183 0.90 -9.89 -4.98
CA ASN A 183 0.13 -9.58 -3.77
C ASN A 183 0.22 -10.70 -2.72
N ASP A 184 0.15 -11.96 -3.15
CA ASP A 184 0.29 -13.13 -2.29
C ASP A 184 1.67 -13.14 -1.62
N SER A 185 2.76 -12.86 -2.36
CA SER A 185 4.10 -12.77 -1.79
C SER A 185 4.20 -11.67 -0.73
N ARG A 186 3.65 -10.48 -1.01
CA ARG A 186 3.60 -9.39 -0.03
C ARG A 186 2.81 -9.77 1.22
N SER A 187 1.69 -10.47 1.05
CA SER A 187 0.88 -10.96 2.17
C SER A 187 1.65 -11.98 3.02
N ASP A 188 2.36 -12.91 2.37
CA ASP A 188 3.21 -13.90 3.06
C ASP A 188 4.33 -13.21 3.87
N ASP A 189 4.96 -12.19 3.29
CA ASP A 189 6.01 -11.42 3.97
C ASP A 189 5.44 -10.65 5.18
N PHE A 190 4.27 -10.02 5.04
CA PHE A 190 3.58 -9.34 6.14
C PHE A 190 3.21 -10.30 7.27
N GLY A 191 2.69 -11.48 6.94
CA GLY A 191 2.37 -12.52 7.92
C GLY A 191 3.60 -12.97 8.71
N LYS A 192 4.73 -13.20 8.03
CA LYS A 192 6.00 -13.57 8.68
C LYS A 192 6.56 -12.46 9.56
N ILE A 193 6.56 -11.23 9.08
CA ILE A 193 7.06 -10.07 9.85
C ILE A 193 6.26 -9.88 11.12
N THR A 194 4.93 -10.06 11.08
CA THR A 194 4.07 -9.88 12.24
C THR A 194 4.45 -10.81 13.40
N GLY A 195 4.75 -12.08 13.10
CA GLY A 195 5.28 -13.03 14.09
C GLY A 195 6.67 -12.61 14.59
N ASN A 196 7.60 -12.41 13.65
CA ASN A 196 8.98 -12.03 13.96
C ASN A 196 9.07 -10.76 14.81
N LEU A 197 8.21 -9.76 14.56
CA LEU A 197 8.19 -8.51 15.30
C LEU A 197 7.81 -8.73 16.76
N GLY A 198 6.85 -9.61 17.05
CA GLY A 198 6.52 -10.02 18.42
C GLY A 198 7.72 -10.65 19.13
N ASP A 199 8.41 -11.56 18.46
CA ASP A 199 9.62 -12.20 19.00
C ASP A 199 10.74 -11.19 19.25
N TRP A 200 10.93 -10.25 18.32
CA TRP A 200 11.94 -9.19 18.44
C TRP A 200 11.65 -8.25 19.60
N ILE A 201 10.38 -7.86 19.80
CA ILE A 201 9.97 -7.01 20.92
C ILE A 201 10.17 -7.74 22.25
N ASN A 202 9.78 -9.02 22.31
CA ASN A 202 9.99 -9.83 23.52
C ASN A 202 11.49 -9.97 23.86
N ALA A 203 12.34 -10.18 22.85
CA ALA A 203 13.79 -10.29 23.04
C ALA A 203 14.44 -8.97 23.45
N ASP A 204 13.88 -7.83 23.03
CA ASP A 204 14.38 -6.50 23.35
C ASP A 204 13.73 -5.91 24.61
N ARG A 205 12.90 -6.66 25.35
CA ARG A 205 12.05 -6.14 26.42
C ARG A 205 12.81 -5.49 27.57
N ASP A 206 13.97 -6.05 27.93
CA ASP A 206 14.81 -5.53 29.01
C ASP A 206 15.65 -4.31 28.59
N ARG A 207 15.59 -3.91 27.31
CA ARG A 207 16.35 -2.75 26.85
C ARG A 207 15.75 -1.45 27.41
N PRO A 208 16.57 -0.47 27.83
CA PRO A 208 16.07 0.76 28.45
C PRO A 208 15.04 1.51 27.61
N ASP A 209 15.19 1.49 26.28
CA ASP A 209 14.29 2.16 25.35
C ASP A 209 12.95 1.44 25.11
N ILE A 210 12.81 0.20 25.59
CA ILE A 210 11.58 -0.60 25.54
C ILE A 210 10.98 -0.78 26.94
N ALA A 211 11.82 -0.97 27.96
CA ALA A 211 11.42 -1.21 29.35
C ALA A 211 10.57 -0.07 29.93
N VAL A 212 10.66 1.14 29.37
CA VAL A 212 9.80 2.28 29.72
C VAL A 212 8.30 2.02 29.50
N PHE A 213 7.93 0.98 28.75
CA PHE A 213 6.53 0.60 28.47
C PHE A 213 6.06 -0.62 29.27
N ASP A 214 6.86 -1.11 30.22
CA ASP A 214 6.73 -2.47 30.77
C ASP A 214 5.67 -2.62 31.88
N HIS A 215 4.43 -2.92 31.48
CA HIS A 215 3.39 -3.40 32.42
C HIS A 215 2.56 -4.57 31.90
N THR A 216 2.83 -5.08 30.69
CA THR A 216 1.99 -6.09 30.02
C THR A 216 2.75 -7.38 29.71
N PRO A 217 2.12 -8.57 29.76
CA PRO A 217 2.79 -9.84 29.48
C PRO A 217 3.42 -9.91 28.07
N PRO A 218 4.37 -10.84 27.84
CA PRO A 218 5.05 -10.99 26.54
C PRO A 218 4.05 -11.20 25.39
N ILE A 219 4.42 -10.75 24.19
CA ILE A 219 3.62 -10.94 22.98
C ILE A 219 3.70 -12.42 22.58
N LEU A 220 2.60 -13.15 22.73
CA LEU A 220 2.60 -14.57 22.39
C LEU A 220 2.29 -14.78 20.90
N ASN A 221 3.17 -15.53 20.24
CA ASN A 221 3.02 -15.97 18.84
C ASN A 221 2.47 -17.40 18.74
N ASP A 222 2.76 -18.25 19.72
CA ASP A 222 2.28 -19.64 19.72
C ASP A 222 0.83 -19.74 20.19
N LYS A 223 -0.01 -20.40 19.37
CA LYS A 223 -1.43 -20.60 19.66
C LYS A 223 -1.63 -21.47 20.91
N GLY A 224 -0.74 -22.45 21.14
CA GLY A 224 -0.78 -23.31 22.32
C GLY A 224 -0.47 -22.55 23.60
N GLU A 225 0.51 -21.65 23.57
CA GLU A 225 0.81 -20.73 24.68
C GLU A 225 -0.34 -19.75 24.95
N LEU A 226 -0.92 -19.16 23.90
CA LEU A 226 -2.11 -18.32 24.02
C LEU A 226 -3.27 -19.08 24.69
N MET A 227 -3.51 -20.34 24.30
CA MET A 227 -4.53 -21.18 24.94
C MET A 227 -4.20 -21.46 26.41
N ARG A 228 -2.94 -21.75 26.74
CA ARG A 228 -2.51 -21.98 28.12
C ARG A 228 -2.70 -20.75 29.01
N GLN A 229 -2.40 -19.56 28.48
CA GLN A 229 -2.45 -18.32 29.26
C GLN A 229 -3.87 -17.72 29.35
N TYR A 230 -4.63 -17.72 28.26
CA TYR A 230 -5.91 -17.00 28.16
C TYR A 230 -7.14 -17.90 28.01
N GLY A 231 -6.93 -19.21 27.86
CA GLY A 231 -7.98 -20.21 27.68
C GLY A 231 -8.43 -20.39 26.22
N PRO A 232 -9.08 -21.53 25.87
CA PRO A 232 -9.40 -21.90 24.49
C PRO A 232 -10.36 -20.93 23.79
N TRP A 233 -11.24 -20.29 24.57
CA TRP A 233 -12.34 -19.47 24.07
C TRP A 233 -11.94 -18.03 23.74
N LEU A 234 -10.78 -17.58 24.24
CA LEU A 234 -10.29 -16.24 23.94
C LEU A 234 -9.34 -16.22 22.73
N VAL A 235 -8.74 -17.34 22.32
CA VAL A 235 -7.57 -17.32 21.42
C VAL A 235 -7.85 -16.70 20.05
N SER A 236 -7.30 -15.50 19.91
CA SER A 236 -7.12 -14.77 18.67
C SER A 236 -5.63 -14.47 18.56
N GLU A 237 -5.06 -14.63 17.37
CA GLU A 237 -3.67 -14.22 17.07
C GLU A 237 -3.45 -12.71 17.31
N ARG A 238 -4.53 -11.95 17.52
CA ARG A 238 -4.49 -10.50 17.79
C ARG A 238 -4.52 -10.13 19.27
N LEU A 239 -4.69 -11.09 20.19
CA LEU A 239 -4.66 -10.81 21.63
C LEU A 239 -3.30 -10.34 22.10
N ASN A 240 -3.30 -9.44 23.09
CA ASN A 240 -2.07 -8.92 23.69
C ASN A 240 -1.10 -8.35 22.63
N ARG A 241 -1.66 -7.69 21.61
CA ARG A 241 -0.94 -7.01 20.53
C ARG A 241 -1.53 -5.64 20.24
N GLY A 242 -0.82 -4.85 19.43
CA GLY A 242 -1.27 -3.52 19.05
C GLY A 242 -1.44 -2.63 20.28
N VAL A 243 -2.45 -1.75 20.28
CA VAL A 243 -2.67 -0.80 21.38
C VAL A 243 -3.12 -1.45 22.71
N GLU A 244 -3.52 -2.72 22.71
CA GLU A 244 -3.87 -3.46 23.93
C GLU A 244 -2.63 -3.82 24.77
N ASN A 245 -1.51 -4.10 24.10
CA ASN A 245 -0.22 -4.34 24.76
C ASN A 245 0.50 -3.00 24.96
N ASP A 246 1.06 -2.75 26.14
CA ASP A 246 1.60 -1.42 26.46
C ASP A 246 2.88 -1.12 25.66
N VAL A 247 3.72 -2.12 25.43
CA VAL A 247 4.93 -1.98 24.60
C VAL A 247 4.54 -1.70 23.15
N CYS A 248 3.63 -2.51 22.58
CA CYS A 248 3.15 -2.31 21.21
C CYS A 248 2.43 -0.97 21.06
N GLY A 249 1.58 -0.60 22.02
CA GLY A 249 0.88 0.68 22.05
C GLY A 249 1.86 1.85 22.10
N GLY A 250 2.93 1.75 22.89
CA GLY A 250 3.98 2.76 22.94
C GLY A 250 4.72 2.91 21.62
N LEU A 251 5.04 1.80 20.96
CA LEU A 251 5.67 1.82 19.64
C LEU A 251 4.73 2.36 18.54
N LEU A 252 3.43 2.11 18.64
CA LEU A 252 2.41 2.62 17.72
C LEU A 252 1.94 4.05 18.04
N SER A 253 2.32 4.59 19.20
CA SER A 253 2.04 5.97 19.55
C SER A 253 2.80 6.91 18.63
N THR A 254 2.18 8.04 18.27
CA THR A 254 2.87 9.07 17.48
C THR A 254 3.89 9.81 18.34
N VAL A 255 4.80 10.54 17.72
CA VAL A 255 5.79 11.35 18.48
C VAL A 255 5.13 12.40 19.36
N GLU A 256 3.90 12.84 19.02
CA GLU A 256 3.12 13.79 19.81
C GLU A 256 2.62 13.23 21.14
N HIS A 257 2.39 11.92 21.18
CA HIS A 257 1.79 11.27 22.33
C HIS A 257 2.86 10.45 23.03
N ASP A 258 3.05 10.70 24.32
CA ASP A 258 4.00 9.91 25.11
C ASP A 258 3.26 8.76 25.79
N TRP A 259 3.62 7.52 25.47
CA TRP A 259 3.00 6.35 26.08
C TRP A 259 3.65 5.97 27.43
N SER A 260 4.82 6.53 27.73
CA SER A 260 5.67 6.16 28.89
C SER A 260 5.37 6.97 30.15
N LEU A 261 4.67 8.10 30.04
CA LEU A 261 4.43 8.99 31.18
C LEU A 261 3.46 8.37 32.22
N PRO A 262 3.71 8.49 33.54
CA PRO A 262 2.86 7.89 34.59
C PRO A 262 1.41 8.39 34.60
N GLU A 263 1.19 9.67 34.27
CA GLU A 263 -0.14 10.28 34.13
C GLU A 263 -0.94 9.74 32.92
N HIS A 264 -0.28 8.95 32.05
CA HIS A 264 -0.86 8.42 30.83
C HIS A 264 -1.58 7.08 31.00
N VAL A 265 -1.79 6.53 32.20
CA VAL A 265 -2.75 5.42 32.36
C VAL A 265 -4.13 5.85 31.87
N VAL A 266 -4.55 7.08 32.24
CA VAL A 266 -5.80 7.69 31.76
C VAL A 266 -5.74 7.92 30.25
N PHE A 267 -4.61 8.40 29.74
CA PHE A 267 -4.39 8.58 28.30
C PHE A 267 -4.47 7.27 27.52
N ARG A 268 -3.82 6.18 27.96
CA ARG A 268 -3.89 4.85 27.36
C ARG A 268 -5.33 4.34 27.31
N ILE A 269 -6.08 4.46 28.41
CA ILE A 269 -7.50 4.09 28.48
C ILE A 269 -8.32 4.94 27.51
N TRP A 270 -8.09 6.25 27.48
CA TRP A 270 -8.75 7.18 26.57
C TRP A 270 -8.46 6.87 25.11
N THR A 271 -7.20 6.68 24.72
CA THR A 271 -6.75 6.32 23.37
C THR A 271 -7.37 5.00 22.93
N ARG A 272 -7.34 3.96 23.79
CA ARG A 272 -7.98 2.66 23.52
C ARG A 272 -9.50 2.79 23.36
N ARG A 273 -10.14 3.70 24.09
CA ARG A 273 -11.59 3.96 23.98
C ARG A 273 -11.91 4.70 22.69
N LYS A 274 -11.12 5.72 22.34
CA LYS A 274 -11.31 6.54 21.14
C LYS A 274 -11.05 5.79 19.85
N LEU A 275 -10.02 4.93 19.83
CA LEU A 275 -9.80 3.99 18.73
C LEU A 275 -10.97 3.02 18.55
N ARG A 276 -11.56 2.55 19.65
CA ARG A 276 -12.74 1.66 19.61
C ARG A 276 -14.02 2.36 19.16
N SER A 277 -14.18 3.66 19.46
CA SER A 277 -15.30 4.45 18.96
C SER A 277 -15.09 4.97 17.54
N GLY A 278 -13.88 4.90 17.00
CA GLY A 278 -13.53 5.46 15.69
C GLY A 278 -13.32 6.98 15.72
N ASP A 279 -13.19 7.58 16.91
CA ASP A 279 -13.04 9.02 17.13
C ASP A 279 -11.56 9.49 17.07
N LEU A 280 -10.62 8.57 16.86
CA LEU A 280 -9.20 8.85 16.80
C LEU A 280 -8.56 8.00 15.70
N ASP A 281 -7.87 8.65 14.77
CA ASP A 281 -6.94 7.99 13.87
C ASP A 281 -5.51 8.36 14.27
N LEU A 282 -4.70 7.34 14.57
CA LEU A 282 -3.30 7.54 14.95
C LEU A 282 -2.42 7.96 13.77
N ASN A 283 -2.91 7.90 12.52
CA ASN A 283 -2.12 8.21 11.33
C ASN A 283 -2.24 9.66 10.83
N GLU A 284 -3.06 10.51 11.46
CA GLU A 284 -3.45 11.79 10.85
C GLU A 284 -2.38 12.89 10.90
N SER A 285 -1.48 12.90 11.89
CA SER A 285 -0.59 14.06 12.10
C SER A 285 0.90 13.71 12.13
N PHE A 286 1.29 12.57 12.70
CA PHE A 286 2.70 12.24 12.91
C PHE A 286 2.97 10.73 12.82
N TYR A 287 4.19 10.36 12.42
CA TYR A 287 4.60 8.97 12.31
C TYR A 287 4.71 8.26 13.68
N CYS A 288 4.45 6.96 13.69
CA CYS A 288 4.61 6.10 14.86
C CYS A 288 6.07 6.04 15.34
N ARG A 289 6.26 5.98 16.66
CA ARG A 289 7.56 5.86 17.34
C ARG A 289 8.38 4.66 16.87
N ILE A 290 7.73 3.57 16.45
CA ILE A 290 8.39 2.38 15.90
C ILE A 290 9.33 2.67 14.73
N PHE A 291 9.17 3.79 14.02
CA PHE A 291 10.03 4.18 12.89
C PHE A 291 11.27 4.97 13.31
N TYR A 292 11.34 5.46 14.55
CA TYR A 292 12.39 6.34 15.02
C TYR A 292 13.56 5.58 15.69
N LEU A 293 14.75 6.16 15.61
CA LEU A 293 15.91 5.71 16.38
C LEU A 293 15.59 5.73 17.87
N GLY A 294 15.80 4.60 18.56
CA GLY A 294 15.50 4.49 20.00
C GLY A 294 14.02 4.72 20.36
N PHE A 295 13.11 4.69 19.38
CA PHE A 295 11.67 4.91 19.56
C PHE A 295 11.31 6.30 20.12
N GLN A 296 12.21 7.26 19.94
CA GLN A 296 12.04 8.65 20.34
C GLN A 296 12.10 9.52 19.08
N GLY A 297 11.03 10.28 18.83
CA GLY A 297 11.02 11.30 17.79
C GLY A 297 10.84 12.68 18.40
N ASP A 298 11.36 13.68 17.72
CA ASP A 298 11.25 15.09 18.12
C ASP A 298 10.03 15.71 17.42
N LYS A 299 9.10 16.26 18.21
CA LYS A 299 7.89 16.93 17.69
C LYS A 299 8.23 18.22 16.94
N ASN A 300 9.33 18.88 17.32
CA ASN A 300 9.79 20.12 16.68
C ASN A 300 10.63 19.82 15.44
N ASN A 301 11.12 18.59 15.29
CA ASN A 301 11.90 18.16 14.15
C ASN A 301 11.69 16.66 13.86
N ILE A 302 10.60 16.37 13.14
CA ILE A 302 10.14 15.00 12.86
C ILE A 302 11.12 14.17 12.05
N ASP A 303 12.09 14.78 11.37
CA ASP A 303 13.05 14.04 10.55
C ASP A 303 14.17 13.43 11.39
N VAL A 304 14.39 13.95 12.60
CA VAL A 304 15.45 13.46 13.49
C VAL A 304 15.14 12.04 13.93
N GLY A 305 16.00 11.12 13.50
CA GLY A 305 15.86 9.71 13.85
C GLY A 305 14.80 8.96 13.03
N PHE A 306 14.05 9.62 12.15
CA PHE A 306 13.02 8.98 11.35
C PHE A 306 13.61 7.95 10.38
N LEU A 307 12.92 6.81 10.22
CA LEU A 307 13.35 5.64 9.46
C LEU A 307 14.71 5.04 9.90
N LYS A 308 15.15 5.30 11.15
CA LYS A 308 16.39 4.74 11.73
C LYS A 308 16.12 3.72 12.84
N SER A 309 14.89 3.25 12.98
CA SER A 309 14.53 2.22 13.94
C SER A 309 15.17 0.86 13.65
N ARG A 310 15.57 0.16 14.72
CA ARG A 310 16.07 -1.21 14.64
C ARG A 310 15.04 -2.18 14.05
N TYR A 311 13.75 -1.99 14.34
CA TYR A 311 12.71 -2.88 13.82
C TYR A 311 12.47 -2.67 12.33
N LEU A 312 12.65 -1.44 11.83
CA LEU A 312 12.61 -1.17 10.40
C LEU A 312 13.76 -1.89 9.68
N VAL A 313 14.98 -1.81 10.22
CA VAL A 313 16.14 -2.52 9.66
C VAL A 313 15.96 -4.04 9.73
N ARG A 314 15.46 -4.59 10.84
CA ARG A 314 15.16 -6.04 10.96
C ARG A 314 14.06 -6.46 10.00
N GLY A 315 13.00 -5.66 9.85
CA GLY A 315 11.93 -5.89 8.88
C GLY A 315 12.45 -5.94 7.45
N TYR A 316 13.27 -4.95 7.07
CA TYR A 316 13.94 -4.94 5.76
C TYR A 316 14.77 -6.21 5.54
N LYS A 317 15.62 -6.58 6.49
CA LYS A 317 16.43 -7.81 6.39
C LYS A 317 15.54 -9.06 6.29
N SER A 318 14.48 -9.14 7.08
CA SER A 318 13.56 -10.28 7.06
C SER A 318 12.88 -10.48 5.70
N VAL A 319 12.55 -9.39 5.00
CA VAL A 319 11.89 -9.42 3.68
C VAL A 319 12.90 -9.68 2.56
N PHE A 320 14.00 -8.92 2.52
CA PHE A 320 14.86 -8.86 1.35
C PHE A 320 16.10 -9.76 1.42
N THR A 321 16.56 -10.11 2.63
CA THR A 321 17.75 -10.96 2.84
C THR A 321 17.44 -12.29 3.54
N GLY A 322 16.23 -12.43 4.09
CA GLY A 322 15.68 -13.65 4.67
C GLY A 322 15.67 -13.66 6.21
N PRO A 323 14.86 -14.52 6.86
CA PRO A 323 14.60 -14.45 8.31
C PRO A 323 15.85 -14.60 9.19
N THR A 324 16.85 -15.38 8.75
CA THR A 324 18.09 -15.60 9.50
C THR A 324 18.97 -14.35 9.56
N SER A 325 18.94 -13.52 8.53
CA SER A 325 19.68 -12.25 8.49
C SER A 325 19.11 -11.17 9.42
N ALA A 326 17.86 -11.36 9.86
CA ALA A 326 17.17 -10.46 10.78
C ALA A 326 17.41 -10.81 12.26
N LYS A 327 18.09 -11.92 12.55
CA LYS A 327 18.55 -12.25 13.91
C LYS A 327 19.71 -11.34 14.30
N PHE A 328 19.81 -11.01 15.59
CA PHE A 328 20.92 -10.22 16.12
C PHE A 328 22.23 -10.97 15.88
N GLU A 329 23.17 -10.38 15.13
CA GLU A 329 24.59 -10.60 15.40
C GLU A 329 24.95 -9.57 16.46
N SER A 330 25.46 -10.01 17.61
CA SER A 330 26.04 -9.10 18.59
C SER A 330 27.06 -8.21 17.89
N GLU A 331 27.11 -6.94 18.25
CA GLU A 331 27.92 -5.88 17.62
C GLU A 331 29.45 -6.13 17.61
N ASN A 332 29.91 -7.32 18.05
CA ASN A 332 31.30 -7.74 18.13
C ASN A 332 31.59 -9.20 17.71
N THR A 333 30.71 -9.87 16.98
CA THR A 333 31.04 -11.21 16.44
C THR A 333 31.49 -11.15 14.98
N PRO A 334 32.65 -11.73 14.62
CA PRO A 334 33.10 -11.79 13.24
C PRO A 334 32.08 -12.55 12.38
N ALA A 335 31.91 -12.09 11.14
CA ALA A 335 30.93 -12.58 10.18
C ALA A 335 30.77 -14.12 10.22
N SER A 336 29.53 -14.56 10.44
CA SER A 336 29.18 -15.98 10.48
C SER A 336 29.63 -16.70 9.19
N LYS A 337 30.68 -17.52 9.28
CA LYS A 337 31.11 -18.38 8.17
C LYS A 337 29.97 -19.35 7.86
N LYS A 338 29.44 -19.30 6.63
CA LYS A 338 28.44 -20.26 6.13
C LYS A 338 28.93 -21.69 6.39
N PRO A 339 28.17 -22.55 7.08
CA PRO A 339 28.55 -23.94 7.24
C PRO A 339 28.57 -24.61 5.86
N LYS A 340 29.72 -25.18 5.48
CA LYS A 340 29.84 -26.03 4.29
C LYS A 340 29.01 -27.28 4.53
N THR A 341 27.93 -27.44 3.77
CA THR A 341 27.14 -28.67 3.75
C THR A 341 27.99 -29.79 3.12
N THR A 342 28.62 -30.62 3.94
CA THR A 342 29.19 -31.88 3.48
C THR A 342 28.09 -32.94 3.45
N THR A 343 27.52 -33.18 2.28
CA THR A 343 26.67 -34.33 2.00
C THR A 343 27.53 -35.60 2.00
N LYS A 344 27.53 -36.35 3.11
CA LYS A 344 27.96 -37.76 3.09
C LYS A 344 26.80 -38.60 2.55
N SER A 345 26.94 -39.13 1.33
CA SER A 345 26.03 -40.15 0.83
C SER A 345 26.32 -41.47 1.54
N VAL A 346 25.43 -41.91 2.42
CA VAL A 346 25.44 -43.27 2.94
C VAL A 346 24.72 -44.14 1.92
N ARG A 347 25.47 -44.97 1.19
CA ARG A 347 24.91 -46.14 0.49
C ARG A 347 24.57 -47.18 1.56
N LYS A 348 23.31 -47.61 1.61
CA LYS A 348 22.89 -48.77 2.41
C LYS A 348 23.31 -50.08 1.70
N PRO A 349 23.61 -51.13 2.48
CA PRO A 349 24.00 -52.44 1.97
C PRO A 349 22.89 -53.13 1.19
#